data_AF-A0AA39LGS3-F1
#
_entry.id   AF-A0AA39LGS3-F1
#
_cell.length_a   1.000
_cell.length_b   1.000
_cell.length_c   1.000
_cell.angle_alpha   90.00
_cell.angle_beta   90.00
_cell.angle_gamma   90.00
#
_symmetry.space_group_name_H-M   'P 1'
#
loop_
_entity.id
_entity.type
_entity.pdbx_description
1 polymer ?
#
loop_
_entity_poly.entity_id
_entity_poly.type
_entity_poly.pdbx_seq_one_letter_code
_entity_poly.pdbx_strand_id
1 'polypeptide(L)'
;MEEQNSDSANVEANPHYLSPRDVKKDCVYRAASLICLILLIVEIVGGSAAGSILLITDGVRLFADYLTHYSTNKNLTPCWRYSEFVLLIACVLFLYALTGVFVFCATQRAMSMEFEIDETLLLVISIIAVLCNLAMLVMHFSKVLKPRRFTPLGDFISLRAHQMLHILFNHGLGLLVFVAAVIIFVDPSLKVIDTIGTYVMAVLVVANTAAIINKLAREIRDVFLKRDSYDQI
;
A
#
# COMPACT_ATOMS: atom_id res chain seq x y z
N MET A 1 -49.67 23.99 30.10
CA MET A 1 -49.30 23.09 31.20
C MET A 1 -49.08 21.75 30.53
N GLU A 2 -47.89 21.53 29.96
CA GLU A 2 -46.75 20.83 30.63
C GLU A 2 -47.15 19.36 30.90
N GLU A 3 -46.43 18.33 30.45
CA GLU A 3 -44.98 18.11 30.51
C GLU A 3 -44.54 16.92 29.61
N GLN A 4 -43.23 16.81 29.38
CA GLN A 4 -42.50 15.84 28.54
C GLN A 4 -42.48 14.39 29.08
N ASN A 5 -42.28 13.39 28.20
CA ASN A 5 -41.02 12.63 28.05
C ASN A 5 -41.17 11.11 27.78
N SER A 6 -40.22 10.61 26.97
CA SER A 6 -39.60 9.27 26.95
C SER A 6 -40.46 8.01 26.84
N ASP A 7 -40.36 7.32 25.71
CA ASP A 7 -39.78 5.98 25.70
C ASP A 7 -39.35 5.53 24.30
N SER A 8 -38.10 5.89 23.96
CA SER A 8 -37.28 5.22 22.97
C SER A 8 -36.86 3.86 23.51
N ALA A 9 -37.67 2.82 23.30
CA ALA A 9 -37.35 1.46 23.70
C ALA A 9 -36.40 0.79 22.69
N ASN A 10 -35.11 0.75 23.09
CA ASN A 10 -34.13 -0.33 22.90
C ASN A 10 -34.36 -1.31 21.74
N VAL A 11 -33.73 -1.04 20.59
CA VAL A 11 -33.30 -2.10 19.66
C VAL A 11 -31.95 -2.60 20.15
N GLU A 12 -32.00 -3.62 21.00
CA GLU A 12 -30.83 -4.35 21.48
C GLU A 12 -30.13 -5.01 20.27
N ALA A 13 -28.96 -4.50 19.91
CA ALA A 13 -28.17 -5.00 18.79
C ALA A 13 -27.60 -6.38 19.13
N ASN A 14 -28.27 -7.44 18.67
CA ASN A 14 -27.78 -8.82 18.75
C ASN A 14 -26.43 -8.95 18.01
N PRO A 15 -25.33 -9.35 18.68
CA PRO A 15 -23.98 -9.32 18.11
C PRO A 15 -23.70 -10.38 17.01
N HIS A 16 -24.64 -11.27 16.70
CA HIS A 16 -24.43 -12.38 15.77
C HIS A 16 -25.00 -12.20 14.35
N TYR A 17 -25.66 -11.08 14.03
CA TYR A 17 -26.13 -10.81 12.67
C TYR A 17 -25.15 -9.90 11.91
N LEU A 18 -24.20 -10.51 11.18
CA LEU A 18 -23.42 -9.78 10.18
C LEU A 18 -24.37 -9.26 9.09
N SER A 19 -24.45 -7.94 8.89
CA SER A 19 -25.33 -7.40 7.86
C SER A 19 -24.88 -7.89 6.47
N PRO A 20 -25.80 -8.13 5.50
CA PRO A 20 -25.44 -8.56 4.15
C PRO A 20 -24.45 -7.62 3.44
N ARG A 21 -24.43 -6.34 3.84
CA ARG A 21 -23.47 -5.33 3.34
C ARG A 21 -22.07 -5.51 3.92
N ASP A 22 -21.91 -6.09 5.10
CA ASP A 22 -20.62 -6.33 5.73
C ASP A 22 -20.00 -7.64 5.21
N VAL A 23 -20.81 -8.68 5.03
CA VAL A 23 -20.40 -9.93 4.34
C VAL A 23 -19.88 -9.65 2.93
N LYS A 24 -20.56 -8.78 2.16
CA LYS A 24 -20.14 -8.39 0.81
C LYS A 24 -18.84 -7.60 0.79
N LYS A 25 -18.57 -6.76 1.79
CA LYS A 25 -17.29 -6.03 1.93
C LYS A 25 -16.15 -6.99 2.23
N ASP A 26 -16.36 -7.95 3.13
CA ASP A 26 -15.33 -8.92 3.52
C ASP A 26 -14.98 -9.88 2.39
N CYS A 27 -15.94 -10.21 1.52
CA CYS A 27 -15.69 -11.01 0.32
C CYS A 27 -14.83 -10.24 -0.70
N VAL A 28 -15.15 -8.97 -0.95
CA VAL A 28 -14.39 -8.11 -1.88
C VAL A 28 -12.96 -7.88 -1.39
N TYR A 29 -12.75 -7.69 -0.08
CA TYR A 29 -11.39 -7.53 0.46
C TYR A 29 -10.56 -8.81 0.38
N ARG A 30 -11.16 -9.96 0.68
CA ARG A 30 -10.49 -11.26 0.52
C ARG A 30 -10.13 -11.53 -0.95
N ALA A 31 -11.02 -11.19 -1.88
CA ALA A 31 -10.74 -11.29 -3.31
C ALA A 31 -9.58 -10.35 -3.73
N ALA A 32 -9.59 -9.09 -3.29
CA ALA A 32 -8.52 -8.14 -3.58
C ALA A 32 -7.15 -8.59 -3.03
N SER A 33 -7.13 -9.11 -1.80
CA SER A 33 -5.94 -9.66 -1.15
C SER A 33 -5.38 -10.87 -1.91
N LEU A 34 -6.24 -11.78 -2.37
CA LEU A 34 -5.84 -12.93 -3.20
C LEU A 34 -5.29 -12.48 -4.57
N ILE A 35 -5.94 -11.51 -5.22
CA ILE A 35 -5.46 -10.93 -6.49
C ILE A 35 -4.07 -10.32 -6.32
N CYS A 36 -3.86 -9.54 -5.25
CA CYS A 36 -2.54 -8.96 -4.94
C CYS A 36 -1.47 -10.03 -4.73
N LEU A 37 -1.79 -11.13 -4.02
CA LEU A 37 -0.87 -12.25 -3.83
C LEU A 37 -0.50 -12.93 -5.15
N ILE A 38 -1.47 -13.13 -6.04
CA ILE A 38 -1.21 -13.71 -7.37
C ILE A 38 -0.33 -12.79 -8.20
N LEU A 39 -0.64 -11.49 -8.22
CA LEU A 39 0.15 -10.49 -8.96
C LEU A 39 1.58 -10.39 -8.46
N LEU A 40 1.78 -10.40 -7.14
CA LEU A 40 3.10 -10.46 -6.53
C LEU A 40 3.95 -11.58 -7.13
N ILE A 41 3.40 -12.81 -7.19
CA ILE A 41 4.11 -13.96 -7.72
C ILE A 41 4.40 -13.77 -9.21
N VAL A 42 3.41 -13.31 -9.97
CA VAL A 42 3.53 -13.07 -11.41
C VAL A 42 4.57 -11.99 -11.72
N GLU A 43 4.66 -10.91 -10.95
CA GLU A 43 5.63 -9.83 -11.17
C GLU A 43 7.05 -10.23 -10.76
N ILE A 44 7.22 -10.94 -9.65
CA ILE A 44 8.55 -11.41 -9.22
C ILE A 44 9.09 -12.45 -10.22
N VAL A 45 8.27 -13.44 -10.57
CA VAL A 45 8.67 -14.47 -11.54
C VAL A 45 8.82 -13.86 -12.94
N GLY A 46 7.86 -13.05 -13.38
CA GLY A 46 7.88 -12.38 -14.68
C GLY A 46 9.04 -11.41 -14.82
N GLY A 47 9.34 -10.62 -13.78
CA GLY A 47 10.49 -9.72 -13.75
C GLY A 47 11.82 -10.46 -13.79
N SER A 48 11.93 -11.60 -13.09
CA SER A 48 13.12 -12.45 -13.17
C SER A 48 13.32 -13.06 -14.56
N ALA A 49 12.23 -13.53 -15.19
CA ALA A 49 12.25 -14.11 -16.53
C ALA A 49 12.50 -13.05 -17.62
N ALA A 50 11.97 -11.84 -17.45
CA ALA A 50 12.19 -10.72 -18.35
C ALA A 50 13.52 -10.02 -18.15
N GLY A 51 14.25 -10.31 -17.08
CA GLY A 51 15.50 -9.62 -16.72
C GLY A 51 15.29 -8.16 -16.28
N SER A 52 14.11 -7.80 -15.77
CA SER A 52 13.78 -6.42 -15.36
C SER A 52 13.83 -6.27 -13.84
N ILE A 53 14.74 -5.44 -13.34
CA ILE A 53 14.82 -5.11 -11.90
C ILE A 53 13.66 -4.18 -11.52
N LEU A 54 13.24 -3.32 -12.44
CA LEU A 54 12.13 -2.39 -12.22
C LEU A 54 10.83 -3.14 -11.93
N LEU A 55 10.51 -4.17 -12.73
CA LEU A 55 9.31 -4.99 -12.54
C LEU A 55 9.38 -5.80 -11.23
N ILE A 56 10.54 -6.36 -10.89
CA ILE A 56 10.75 -7.04 -9.59
C ILE A 56 10.51 -6.07 -8.43
N THR A 57 10.95 -4.81 -8.56
CA THR A 57 10.77 -3.79 -7.53
C THR A 57 9.29 -3.47 -7.29
N ASP A 58 8.46 -3.45 -8.34
CA ASP A 58 7.00 -3.26 -8.18
C ASP A 58 6.34 -4.44 -7.46
N GLY A 59 6.76 -5.66 -7.77
CA GLY A 59 6.33 -6.86 -7.04
C GLY A 59 6.66 -6.78 -5.55
N VAL A 60 7.90 -6.43 -5.19
CA VAL A 60 8.29 -6.25 -3.78
C VAL A 60 7.46 -5.17 -3.09
N ARG A 61 7.11 -4.09 -3.79
CA ARG A 61 6.22 -3.06 -3.27
C ARG A 61 4.82 -3.63 -2.98
N LEU A 62 4.23 -4.38 -3.93
CA LEU A 62 2.92 -5.03 -3.71
C LEU A 62 2.94 -5.98 -2.50
N PHE A 63 4.06 -6.68 -2.25
CA PHE A 63 4.21 -7.52 -1.06
C PHE A 63 4.10 -6.72 0.24
N ALA A 64 4.74 -5.54 0.31
CA ALA A 64 4.66 -4.69 1.49
C ALA A 64 3.25 -4.11 1.71
N ASP A 65 2.54 -3.75 0.63
CA ASP A 65 1.13 -3.36 0.70
C ASP A 65 0.23 -4.49 1.22
N TYR A 66 0.50 -5.72 0.79
CA TYR A 66 -0.21 -6.91 1.27
C TYR A 66 0.05 -7.15 2.78
N LEU A 67 1.30 -7.07 3.23
CA LEU A 67 1.66 -7.25 4.64
C LEU A 67 1.05 -6.16 5.54
N THR A 68 1.12 -4.90 5.11
CA THR A 68 0.51 -3.78 5.87
C THR A 68 -1.00 -3.93 5.97
N HIS A 69 -1.67 -4.48 4.95
CA HIS A 69 -3.09 -4.81 5.02
C HIS A 69 -3.41 -5.90 6.05
N TYR A 70 -2.64 -7.02 6.05
CA TYR A 70 -2.84 -8.13 6.99
C TYR A 70 -2.69 -7.69 8.45
N SER A 71 -1.84 -6.70 8.71
CA SER A 71 -1.58 -6.15 10.04
C SER A 71 -2.80 -5.45 10.68
N THR A 72 -3.80 -5.01 9.90
CA THR A 72 -4.87 -4.09 10.38
C THR A 72 -6.07 -4.81 11.04
N ASN A 73 -5.85 -5.76 11.95
CA ASN A 73 -6.95 -6.49 12.59
C ASN A 73 -7.36 -5.85 13.93
N LYS A 74 -8.49 -5.13 13.94
CA LYS A 74 -8.87 -4.18 15.02
C LYS A 74 -9.42 -4.80 16.31
N ASN A 75 -9.55 -6.12 16.37
CA ASN A 75 -10.19 -6.82 17.50
C ASN A 75 -9.18 -7.40 18.51
N LEU A 76 -7.94 -6.92 18.48
CA LEU A 76 -6.83 -7.51 19.22
C LEU A 76 -6.58 -6.80 20.57
N THR A 77 -6.13 -7.57 21.57
CA THR A 77 -5.75 -7.05 22.89
C THR A 77 -4.57 -6.07 22.82
N PRO A 78 -4.35 -5.20 23.82
CA PRO A 78 -3.33 -4.15 23.78
C PRO A 78 -1.90 -4.63 23.39
N CYS A 79 -1.48 -5.82 23.85
CA CYS A 79 -0.19 -6.41 23.48
C CYS A 79 -0.04 -6.67 21.98
N TRP A 80 -1.10 -7.08 21.31
CA TRP A 80 -1.10 -7.33 19.86
C TRP A 80 -1.08 -6.04 19.04
N ARG A 81 -1.51 -4.92 19.61
CA ARG A 81 -1.39 -3.61 18.95
C ARG A 81 0.07 -3.12 18.92
N TYR A 82 0.90 -3.53 19.89
CA TYR A 82 2.34 -3.28 19.83
C TYR A 82 3.03 -4.14 18.78
N SER A 83 2.66 -5.42 18.64
CA SER A 83 3.22 -6.26 17.57
C SER A 83 2.83 -5.76 16.18
N GLU A 84 1.66 -5.12 16.02
CA GLU A 84 1.26 -4.41 14.79
C GLU A 84 2.26 -3.29 14.44
N PHE A 85 2.58 -2.42 15.39
CA PHE A 85 3.54 -1.34 15.17
C PHE A 85 4.95 -1.84 14.87
N VAL A 86 5.40 -2.89 15.59
CA VAL A 86 6.71 -3.51 15.33
C VAL A 86 6.76 -4.13 13.93
N LEU A 87 5.70 -4.81 13.51
CA LEU A 87 5.61 -5.40 12.17
C LEU A 87 5.62 -4.33 11.07
N LEU A 88 4.91 -3.21 11.26
CA LEU A 88 4.93 -2.08 10.34
C LEU A 88 6.33 -1.47 10.21
N ILE A 89 7.03 -1.25 11.32
CA ILE A 89 8.41 -0.72 11.31
C ILE A 89 9.36 -1.70 10.62
N ALA A 90 9.26 -3.00 10.96
CA ALA A 90 10.09 -4.03 10.36
C ALA A 90 9.88 -4.13 8.84
N CYS A 91 8.64 -4.03 8.37
CA CYS A 91 8.30 -4.05 6.94
C CYS A 91 8.91 -2.85 6.20
N VAL A 92 8.85 -1.65 6.79
CA VAL A 92 9.47 -0.44 6.21
C VAL A 92 11.00 -0.57 6.15
N LEU A 93 11.64 -1.07 7.20
CA LEU A 93 13.09 -1.31 7.20
C LEU A 93 13.49 -2.36 6.14
N PHE A 94 12.70 -3.41 6.00
CA PHE A 94 12.90 -4.43 4.97
C PHE A 94 12.79 -3.86 3.55
N LEU A 95 11.78 -3.02 3.29
CA LEU A 95 11.66 -2.31 2.02
C LEU A 95 12.88 -1.42 1.73
N TYR A 96 13.43 -0.74 2.73
CA TYR A 96 14.62 0.10 2.55
C TYR A 96 15.86 -0.72 2.22
N ALA A 97 16.04 -1.86 2.89
CA ALA A 97 17.14 -2.77 2.59
C ALA A 97 17.04 -3.28 1.14
N LEU A 98 15.87 -3.74 0.70
CA LEU A 98 15.66 -4.22 -0.67
C LEU A 98 15.83 -3.11 -1.70
N THR A 99 15.31 -1.90 -1.43
CA THR A 99 15.49 -0.75 -2.32
C THR A 99 16.98 -0.43 -2.49
N GLY A 100 17.77 -0.49 -1.42
CA GLY A 100 19.23 -0.33 -1.49
C GLY A 100 19.90 -1.40 -2.37
N VAL A 101 19.48 -2.67 -2.25
CA VAL A 101 19.96 -3.76 -3.10
C VAL A 101 19.61 -3.52 -4.57
N PHE A 102 18.37 -3.11 -4.88
CA PHE A 102 17.96 -2.85 -6.26
C PHE A 102 18.70 -1.67 -6.88
N VAL A 103 18.93 -0.59 -6.13
CA VAL A 103 19.76 0.53 -6.57
C VAL A 103 21.20 0.08 -6.85
N PHE A 104 21.76 -0.80 -6.00
CA PHE A 104 23.08 -1.37 -6.25
C PHE A 104 23.11 -2.21 -7.53
N CYS A 105 22.16 -3.12 -7.71
CA CYS A 105 22.06 -3.95 -8.92
C CYS A 105 21.83 -3.10 -10.19
N ALA A 106 20.99 -2.05 -10.11
CA ALA A 106 20.78 -1.09 -11.19
C ALA A 106 22.08 -0.35 -11.55
N THR A 107 22.87 0.04 -10.54
CA THR A 107 24.18 0.68 -10.76
C THR A 107 25.16 -0.25 -11.44
N GLN A 108 25.17 -1.54 -11.07
CA GLN A 108 25.99 -2.54 -11.77
C GLN A 108 25.59 -2.65 -13.25
N ARG A 109 24.28 -2.70 -13.55
CA ARG A 109 23.78 -2.72 -14.95
C ARG A 109 24.11 -1.45 -15.72
N ALA A 110 24.08 -0.29 -15.06
CA ALA A 110 24.45 0.99 -15.65
C ALA A 110 25.94 1.04 -16.06
N MET A 111 26.81 0.41 -15.27
CA MET A 111 28.25 0.40 -15.53
C MET A 111 28.66 -0.68 -16.55
N SER A 112 28.09 -1.89 -16.45
CA SER A 112 28.45 -2.98 -17.36
C SER A 112 27.85 -2.81 -18.75
N MET A 113 26.68 -2.15 -18.89
CA MET A 113 25.89 -2.02 -20.14
C MET A 113 25.55 -3.34 -20.84
N GLU A 114 25.95 -4.48 -20.27
CA GLU A 114 25.67 -5.84 -20.71
C GLU A 114 24.50 -6.37 -19.91
N PHE A 115 23.29 -6.14 -20.41
CA PHE A 115 22.09 -6.80 -19.93
C PHE A 115 21.08 -6.94 -21.06
N GLU A 116 20.36 -8.04 -21.08
CA GLU A 116 19.25 -8.28 -21.99
C GLU A 116 17.95 -8.20 -21.20
N ILE A 117 16.92 -7.64 -21.83
CA ILE A 117 15.57 -7.56 -21.29
C ILE A 117 14.66 -8.13 -22.36
N ASP A 118 13.78 -9.06 -21.99
CA ASP A 118 12.69 -9.49 -22.87
C ASP A 118 11.57 -8.44 -22.81
N GLU A 119 11.54 -7.59 -23.83
CA GLU A 119 10.59 -6.48 -23.93
C GLU A 119 9.14 -6.95 -24.06
N THR A 120 8.90 -8.12 -24.67
CA THR A 120 7.55 -8.64 -24.89
C THR A 120 6.98 -9.16 -23.58
N LEU A 121 7.77 -9.95 -22.84
CA LEU A 121 7.38 -10.45 -21.53
C LEU A 121 7.18 -9.30 -20.54
N LEU A 122 8.11 -8.33 -20.52
CA LEU A 122 8.02 -7.14 -19.67
C LEU A 122 6.71 -6.37 -19.93
N LEU A 123 6.35 -6.14 -21.20
CA LEU A 123 5.12 -5.44 -21.56
C LEU A 123 3.87 -6.21 -21.14
N VAL A 124 3.79 -7.52 -21.44
CA VAL A 124 2.63 -8.35 -21.12
C VAL A 124 2.36 -8.36 -19.61
N ILE A 125 3.39 -8.57 -18.79
CA ILE A 125 3.25 -8.61 -17.33
C ILE A 125 2.86 -7.22 -16.80
N SER A 126 3.47 -6.15 -17.32
CA SER A 126 3.16 -4.78 -16.90
C SER A 126 1.73 -4.34 -17.24
N ILE A 127 1.17 -4.80 -18.37
CA ILE A 127 -0.24 -4.56 -18.72
C ILE A 127 -1.17 -5.24 -17.71
N ILE A 128 -0.92 -6.50 -17.38
CA ILE A 128 -1.72 -7.24 -16.40
C ILE A 128 -1.65 -6.54 -15.04
N ALA A 129 -0.44 -6.16 -14.61
CA ALA A 129 -0.21 -5.44 -13.36
C ALA A 129 -0.99 -4.13 -13.28
N VAL A 130 -0.88 -3.26 -14.30
CA VAL A 130 -1.53 -1.94 -14.28
C VAL A 130 -3.06 -2.05 -14.30
N LEU A 131 -3.63 -3.01 -15.04
CA LEU A 131 -5.07 -3.25 -15.07
C LEU A 131 -5.60 -3.69 -13.70
N CYS A 132 -4.88 -4.57 -13.01
CA CYS A 132 -5.27 -4.98 -11.67
C CYS A 132 -5.03 -3.89 -10.62
N ASN A 133 -3.93 -3.12 -10.72
CA ASN A 133 -3.69 -1.95 -9.88
C ASN A 133 -4.82 -0.92 -10.01
N LEU A 134 -5.35 -0.70 -11.22
CA LEU A 134 -6.51 0.17 -11.45
C LEU A 134 -7.77 -0.36 -10.75
N ALA A 135 -8.01 -1.68 -10.77
CA ALA A 135 -9.12 -2.27 -10.02
C ALA A 135 -8.98 -2.05 -8.51
N MET A 136 -7.76 -2.18 -7.97
CA MET A 136 -7.45 -1.88 -6.57
C MET A 136 -7.63 -0.40 -6.23
N LEU A 137 -7.27 0.51 -7.15
CA LEU A 137 -7.50 1.95 -7.01
C LEU A 137 -8.98 2.27 -6.82
N VAL A 138 -9.84 1.74 -7.69
CA VAL A 138 -11.30 1.98 -7.61
C VAL A 138 -11.87 1.51 -6.26
N MET A 139 -11.38 0.38 -5.75
CA MET A 139 -11.76 -0.12 -4.42
C MET A 139 -11.27 0.80 -3.29
N HIS A 140 -10.02 1.29 -3.36
CA HIS A 140 -9.46 2.21 -2.36
C HIS A 140 -10.17 3.58 -2.38
N PHE A 141 -10.43 4.12 -3.57
CA PHE A 141 -11.11 5.40 -3.76
C PHE A 141 -12.53 5.37 -3.18
N SER A 142 -13.23 4.25 -3.37
CA SER A 142 -14.56 4.01 -2.78
C SER A 142 -14.58 4.06 -1.25
N LYS A 143 -13.44 3.81 -0.57
CA LYS A 143 -13.34 3.98 0.90
C LYS A 143 -13.11 5.44 1.30
N VAL A 144 -12.31 6.18 0.53
CA VAL A 144 -11.99 7.59 0.82
C VAL A 144 -13.23 8.47 0.66
N LEU A 145 -14.10 8.16 -0.31
CA LEU A 145 -15.32 8.93 -0.55
C LEU A 145 -16.41 8.75 0.54
N LYS A 146 -16.26 7.79 1.47
CA LYS A 146 -17.27 7.60 2.53
C LYS A 146 -17.20 8.72 3.57
N PRO A 147 -18.33 9.37 3.91
CA PRO A 147 -18.36 10.40 4.94
C PRO A 147 -18.00 9.79 6.31
N ARG A 148 -16.98 10.34 6.98
CA ARG A 148 -16.68 10.04 8.39
C ARG A 148 -17.43 11.02 9.29
N ARG A 149 -17.97 10.53 10.43
CA ARG A 149 -18.62 11.39 11.44
C ARG A 149 -17.59 12.27 12.15
N PHE A 150 -17.99 13.52 12.41
CA PHE A 150 -17.36 14.59 13.22
C PHE A 150 -15.85 14.48 13.48
N THR A 151 -15.05 15.12 12.62
CA THR A 151 -13.64 15.47 12.86
C THR A 151 -13.44 16.97 12.64
N PRO A 152 -12.57 17.66 13.40
CA PRO A 152 -12.23 19.06 13.16
C PRO A 152 -11.77 19.31 11.73
N LEU A 153 -12.12 20.47 11.15
CA LEU A 153 -11.92 20.75 9.71
C LEU A 153 -10.44 20.69 9.27
N GLY A 154 -9.50 21.14 10.13
CA GLY A 154 -8.06 21.10 9.84
C GLY A 154 -7.47 19.68 9.82
N ASP A 155 -7.91 18.82 10.74
CA ASP A 155 -7.49 17.40 10.77
C ASP A 155 -8.12 16.63 9.61
N PHE A 156 -9.34 16.98 9.21
CA PHE A 156 -10.00 16.38 8.05
C PHE A 156 -9.24 16.63 6.75
N ILE A 157 -8.78 17.86 6.52
CA ILE A 157 -8.04 18.24 5.30
C ILE A 157 -6.69 17.51 5.27
N SER A 158 -5.94 17.51 6.38
CA SER A 158 -4.62 16.87 6.44
C SER A 158 -4.69 15.34 6.34
N LEU A 159 -5.67 14.68 6.99
CA LEU A 159 -5.88 13.24 6.85
C LEU A 159 -6.28 12.85 5.42
N ARG A 160 -7.14 13.63 4.78
CA ARG A 160 -7.62 13.35 3.42
C ARG A 160 -6.51 13.57 2.40
N ALA A 161 -5.75 14.66 2.53
CA ALA A 161 -4.58 14.91 1.69
C ALA A 161 -3.56 13.76 1.79
N HIS A 162 -3.25 13.31 3.01
CA HIS A 162 -2.33 12.19 3.23
C HIS A 162 -2.81 10.88 2.59
N GLN A 163 -4.09 10.54 2.75
CA GLN A 163 -4.67 9.34 2.12
C GLN A 163 -4.65 9.42 0.59
N MET A 164 -4.92 10.59 0.01
CA MET A 164 -4.86 10.79 -1.44
C MET A 164 -3.42 10.73 -1.96
N LEU A 165 -2.47 11.30 -1.23
CA LEU A 165 -1.05 11.27 -1.56
C LEU A 165 -0.51 9.84 -1.57
N HIS A 166 -0.86 9.04 -0.55
CA HIS A 166 -0.52 7.62 -0.48
C HIS A 166 -1.08 6.84 -1.67
N ILE A 167 -2.36 7.04 -2.00
CA ILE A 167 -3.01 6.38 -3.15
C ILE A 167 -2.32 6.79 -4.47
N LEU A 168 -2.02 8.07 -4.64
CA LEU A 168 -1.36 8.61 -5.83
C LEU A 168 0.04 8.01 -6.01
N PHE A 169 0.86 8.00 -4.95
CA PHE A 169 2.19 7.42 -5.02
C PHE A 169 2.14 5.92 -5.26
N ASN A 170 1.27 5.20 -4.53
CA ASN A 170 1.21 3.75 -4.65
C ASN A 170 0.78 3.26 -6.04
N HIS A 171 -0.10 3.99 -6.71
CA HIS A 171 -0.56 3.62 -8.05
C HIS A 171 0.29 4.26 -9.14
N GLY A 172 0.89 5.42 -8.88
CA GLY A 172 1.87 6.05 -9.76
C GLY A 172 3.10 5.17 -9.98
N LEU A 173 3.50 4.38 -8.97
CA LEU A 173 4.58 3.40 -9.06
C LEU A 173 4.27 2.30 -10.10
N GLY A 174 3.06 1.74 -10.09
CA GLY A 174 2.67 0.76 -11.11
C GLY A 174 2.57 1.37 -12.52
N LEU A 175 2.11 2.62 -12.64
CA LEU A 175 2.08 3.33 -13.92
C LEU A 175 3.49 3.62 -14.46
N LEU A 176 4.45 3.93 -13.58
CA LEU A 176 5.85 4.14 -13.94
C LEU A 176 6.42 2.91 -14.66
N VAL A 177 6.21 1.71 -14.10
CA VAL A 177 6.68 0.46 -14.71
C VAL A 177 6.02 0.20 -16.05
N PHE A 178 4.71 0.42 -16.15
CA PHE A 178 3.99 0.28 -17.41
C PHE A 178 4.52 1.23 -18.50
N VAL A 179 4.73 2.51 -18.17
CA VAL A 179 5.30 3.49 -19.12
C VAL A 179 6.71 3.08 -19.54
N ALA A 180 7.56 2.63 -18.61
CA ALA A 180 8.88 2.12 -18.93
C ALA A 180 8.81 0.91 -19.89
N ALA A 181 7.92 -0.05 -19.63
CA ALA A 181 7.72 -1.22 -20.47
C ALA A 181 7.26 -0.87 -21.89
N VAL A 182 6.33 0.10 -22.02
CA VAL A 182 5.89 0.60 -23.34
C VAL A 182 7.05 1.21 -24.12
N ILE A 183 7.89 2.02 -23.47
CA ILE A 183 9.02 2.66 -24.17
C ILE A 183 10.06 1.61 -24.60
N ILE A 184 10.39 0.65 -23.73
CA ILE A 184 11.32 -0.44 -24.04
C ILE A 184 10.79 -1.33 -25.17
N PHE A 185 9.47 -1.56 -25.24
CA PHE A 185 8.86 -2.33 -26.31
C PHE A 185 8.90 -1.61 -27.67
N VAL A 186 8.73 -0.29 -27.69
CA VAL A 186 8.80 0.50 -28.94
C VAL A 186 10.23 0.58 -29.46
N ASP A 187 11.20 0.73 -28.56
CA ASP A 187 12.62 0.77 -28.89
C ASP A 187 13.44 -0.06 -27.89
N PRO A 188 13.75 -1.33 -28.23
CA PRO A 188 14.53 -2.22 -27.37
C PRO A 188 15.96 -1.70 -27.10
N SER A 189 16.46 -0.77 -27.91
CA SER A 189 17.77 -0.14 -27.65
C SER A 189 17.75 0.73 -26.38
N LEU A 190 16.57 1.18 -25.95
CA LEU A 190 16.35 2.00 -24.75
C LEU A 190 16.18 1.16 -23.48
N LYS A 191 16.74 -0.05 -23.43
CA LYS A 191 16.75 -0.92 -22.23
C LYS A 191 17.32 -0.23 -20.96
N VAL A 192 18.09 0.84 -21.11
CA VAL A 192 18.57 1.72 -20.02
C VAL A 192 17.41 2.33 -19.20
N ILE A 193 16.22 2.45 -19.79
CA ILE A 193 15.02 2.94 -19.11
C ILE A 193 14.65 2.07 -17.91
N ASP A 194 14.91 0.76 -17.95
CA ASP A 194 14.67 -0.12 -16.80
C ASP A 194 15.50 0.31 -15.58
N THR A 195 16.78 0.62 -15.82
CA THR A 195 17.73 1.08 -14.80
C THR A 195 17.35 2.47 -14.29
N ILE A 196 17.03 3.41 -15.18
CA ILE A 196 16.56 4.76 -14.79
C ILE A 196 15.28 4.66 -13.98
N GLY A 197 14.32 3.86 -14.44
CA GLY A 197 13.07 3.61 -13.76
C GLY A 197 13.29 3.01 -12.37
N THR A 198 14.27 2.13 -12.20
CA THR A 198 14.62 1.57 -10.88
C THR A 198 15.09 2.65 -9.90
N TYR A 199 15.90 3.62 -10.35
CA TYR A 199 16.29 4.75 -9.50
C TYR A 199 15.10 5.66 -9.15
N VAL A 200 14.23 5.95 -10.12
CA VAL A 200 13.02 6.74 -9.88
C VAL A 200 12.10 6.02 -8.89
N MET A 201 11.90 4.72 -9.07
CA MET A 201 11.14 3.85 -8.18
C MET A 201 11.69 3.91 -6.75
N ALA A 202 13.02 3.81 -6.58
CA ALA A 202 13.65 3.90 -5.26
C ALA A 202 13.35 5.22 -4.55
N VAL A 203 13.47 6.36 -5.25
CA VAL A 203 13.14 7.68 -4.68
C VAL A 203 11.66 7.76 -4.30
N LEU A 204 10.77 7.30 -5.17
CA LEU A 204 9.32 7.32 -4.93
C LEU A 204 8.91 6.39 -3.77
N VAL A 205 9.54 5.22 -3.63
CA VAL A 205 9.32 4.30 -2.50
C VAL A 205 9.71 4.99 -1.19
N VAL A 206 10.89 5.62 -1.13
CA VAL A 206 11.34 6.37 0.06
C VAL A 206 10.41 7.55 0.39
N ALA A 207 9.93 8.26 -0.63
CA ALA A 207 8.98 9.35 -0.44
C ALA A 207 7.63 8.86 0.14
N ASN A 208 7.12 7.73 -0.35
CA ASN A 208 5.87 7.14 0.12
C ASN A 208 5.98 6.65 1.58
N THR A 209 7.07 5.95 1.92
CA THR A 209 7.29 5.44 3.29
C THR A 209 7.57 6.56 4.29
N ALA A 210 8.28 7.62 3.91
CA ALA A 210 8.49 8.78 4.77
C ALA A 210 7.16 9.43 5.21
N ALA A 211 6.17 9.47 4.32
CA ALA A 211 4.82 9.93 4.64
C ALA A 211 4.12 9.02 5.66
N ILE A 212 4.38 7.72 5.65
CA ILE A 212 3.78 6.72 6.58
C ILE A 212 4.46 6.78 7.96
N ILE A 213 5.80 6.84 8.01
CA ILE A 213 6.57 6.86 9.26
C ILE A 213 6.18 8.05 10.13
N ASN A 214 6.01 9.24 9.55
CA ASN A 214 5.60 10.45 10.27
C ASN A 214 4.20 10.33 10.91
N LYS A 215 3.32 9.49 10.34
CA LYS A 215 2.02 9.20 10.92
C LYS A 215 2.16 8.20 12.07
N LEU A 216 2.92 7.12 11.85
CA LEU A 216 3.19 6.09 12.83
C LEU A 216 3.85 6.65 14.10
N ALA A 217 4.84 7.54 13.93
CA ALA A 217 5.54 8.18 15.03
C ALA A 217 4.61 9.06 15.88
N ARG A 218 3.66 9.77 15.25
CA ARG A 218 2.64 10.55 15.98
C ARG A 218 1.69 9.63 16.76
N GLU A 219 1.18 8.58 16.13
CA GLU A 219 0.28 7.62 16.80
C GLU A 219 0.96 6.91 17.97
N ILE A 220 2.22 6.49 17.83
CA ILE A 220 3.00 5.88 18.92
C ILE A 220 3.18 6.88 20.07
N ARG A 221 3.57 8.12 19.77
CA ARG A 221 3.73 9.16 20.78
C ARG A 221 2.43 9.41 21.53
N ASP A 222 1.30 9.49 20.83
CA ASP A 222 -0.01 9.73 21.44
C ASP A 222 -0.44 8.56 22.34
N VAL A 223 -0.16 7.31 21.93
CA VAL A 223 -0.43 6.13 22.77
C VAL A 223 0.45 6.12 24.03
N PHE A 224 1.73 6.50 23.90
CA PHE A 224 2.67 6.53 25.02
C PHE A 224 2.33 7.64 26.02
N LEU A 225 2.06 8.87 25.54
CA LEU A 225 1.66 9.99 26.39
C LEU A 225 0.33 9.74 27.11
N LYS A 226 -0.60 9.02 26.47
CA LYS A 226 -1.88 8.68 27.10
C LYS A 226 -1.70 7.65 28.21
N ARG A 227 -0.70 6.77 28.14
CA ARG A 227 -0.35 5.83 29.22
C ARG A 227 0.16 6.55 30.47
N ASP A 228 1.04 7.54 30.31
CA ASP A 228 1.58 8.32 31.44
C ASP A 228 0.48 9.03 32.24
N SER A 229 -0.64 9.37 31.59
CA SER A 229 -1.78 10.00 32.23
C SER A 229 -2.70 9.04 33.01
N TYR A 230 -2.65 7.72 32.76
CA TYR A 230 -3.42 6.71 33.51
C TYR A 230 -2.64 6.17 34.72
N ASP A 231 -1.32 6.14 34.65
CA ASP A 231 -0.46 5.72 35.77
C ASP A 231 -0.38 6.80 36.89
N GLN A 232 -1.04 7.96 36.70
CA GLN A 232 -1.10 9.09 37.64
C GLN A 232 -2.43 9.19 38.42
N ILE A 233 -3.36 8.22 38.28
CA ILE A 233 -4.65 8.18 39.01
C ILE A 233 -4.70 6.95 39.92
#